data_AF-H2FU22-F1
#
_entry.id   AF-H2FU22-F1
#
_cell.length_a   1.000
_cell.length_b   1.000
_cell.length_c   1.000
_cell.angle_alpha   90.00
_cell.angle_beta   90.00
_cell.angle_gamma   90.00
#
_symmetry.space_group_name_H-M   'P 1'
#
loop_
_entity.id
_entity.type
_entity.pdbx_description
1 polymer ?
#
loop_
_entity_poly.entity_id
_entity_poly.type
_entity_poly.pdbx_seq_one_letter_code
_entity_poly.pdbx_strand_id
1 'polypeptide(L)'
;MSQLHQPEYQRFIEQVKADNLMWGLRFGDEWVVCDSTEFEDTEVMPLWSTRAEAQAQCVDEWSEYEPFEITLAEFLEIWVEDLSEDGVRIGPNWNEELDGVELDVLEMVKEFA
;
A
#
# COMPACT_ATOMS: atom_id res chain seq x y z
N MET A 1 -4.31 8.42 14.23
CA MET A 1 -2.86 8.32 13.97
C MET A 1 -2.12 7.93 15.25
N SER A 2 -2.10 6.63 15.56
CA SER A 2 -1.23 6.08 16.60
C SER A 2 0.24 6.45 16.30
N GLN A 3 1.03 6.78 17.32
CA GLN A 3 2.44 7.15 17.15
C GLN A 3 3.33 5.94 16.77
N LEU A 4 2.79 4.73 16.74
CA LEU A 4 3.55 3.47 16.61
C LEU A 4 4.03 3.22 15.19
N HIS A 5 3.27 3.66 14.18
CA HIS A 5 3.50 3.30 12.77
C HIS A 5 4.03 4.46 11.93
N GLN A 6 4.26 5.64 12.54
CA GLN A 6 4.85 6.80 11.86
C GLN A 6 6.21 6.54 11.18
N PRO A 7 7.13 5.72 11.74
CA PRO A 7 8.43 5.47 11.10
C PRO A 7 8.31 4.74 9.76
N GLU A 8 7.42 3.74 9.67
CA GLU A 8 7.24 2.95 8.45
C GLU A 8 6.56 3.75 7.35
N TYR A 9 5.56 4.56 7.72
CA TYR A 9 4.94 5.50 6.80
C TYR A 9 5.94 6.51 6.25
N GLN A 10 6.74 7.14 7.12
CA GLN A 10 7.75 8.10 6.68
C GLN A 10 8.78 7.45 5.76
N ARG A 11 9.23 6.24 6.08
CA ARG A 11 10.15 5.45 5.27
C ARG A 11 9.56 5.12 3.90
N PHE A 12 8.28 4.75 3.86
CA PHE A 12 7.56 4.51 2.62
C PHE A 12 7.63 5.73 1.71
N ILE A 13 7.23 6.91 2.22
CA ILE A 13 7.23 8.16 1.46
C ILE A 13 8.63 8.51 0.96
N GLU A 14 9.65 8.41 1.81
CA GLU A 14 11.04 8.73 1.44
C GLU A 14 11.59 7.80 0.35
N GLN A 15 11.34 6.49 0.46
CA GLN A 15 11.82 5.51 -0.51
C GLN A 15 11.06 5.60 -1.84
N VAL A 16 9.73 5.75 -1.80
CA VAL A 16 8.93 5.95 -3.02
C VAL A 16 9.34 7.24 -3.75
N LYS A 17 9.66 8.33 -3.05
CA LYS A 17 10.20 9.55 -3.67
C LYS A 17 11.57 9.34 -4.31
N ALA A 18 12.43 8.55 -3.67
CA ALA A 18 13.77 8.29 -4.17
C ALA A 18 13.74 7.39 -5.42
N ASP A 19 12.95 6.33 -5.39
CA ASP A 19 12.96 5.28 -6.41
C ASP A 19 11.87 5.48 -7.48
N ASN A 20 10.86 6.32 -7.20
CA ASN A 20 9.64 6.51 -8.00
C ASN A 20 8.86 5.21 -8.26
N LEU A 21 8.95 4.28 -7.32
CA LEU A 21 8.37 2.95 -7.39
C LEU A 21 7.74 2.57 -6.06
N MET A 22 6.66 1.82 -6.14
CA MET A 22 6.04 1.12 -5.02
C MET A 22 5.61 -0.28 -5.47
N TRP A 23 5.28 -1.13 -4.52
CA TRP A 23 5.01 -2.54 -4.74
C TRP A 23 3.69 -2.94 -4.10
N GLY A 24 2.81 -3.57 -4.86
CA GLY A 24 1.62 -4.24 -4.35
C GLY A 24 1.74 -5.75 -4.49
N LEU A 25 0.73 -6.47 -4.04
CA LEU A 25 0.58 -7.91 -4.28
C LEU A 25 -0.56 -8.19 -5.25
N ARG A 26 -0.34 -9.15 -6.15
CA ARG A 26 -1.36 -9.61 -7.08
C ARG A 26 -1.37 -11.12 -7.24
N PHE A 27 -2.51 -11.65 -7.64
CA PHE A 27 -2.69 -13.01 -8.10
C PHE A 27 -3.38 -12.99 -9.47
N GLY A 28 -2.63 -13.29 -10.53
CA GLY A 28 -3.12 -13.11 -11.90
C GLY A 28 -3.38 -11.64 -12.21
N ASP A 29 -4.66 -11.31 -12.48
CA ASP A 29 -5.12 -9.95 -12.80
C ASP A 29 -5.76 -9.23 -11.60
N GLU A 30 -5.82 -9.88 -10.42
CA GLU A 30 -6.42 -9.34 -9.19
C GLU A 30 -5.34 -8.86 -8.22
N TRP A 31 -5.58 -7.76 -7.51
CA TRP A 31 -4.69 -7.21 -6.47
C TRP A 31 -5.24 -7.49 -5.06
N VAL A 32 -4.34 -7.49 -4.08
CA VAL A 32 -4.72 -7.67 -2.67
C VAL A 32 -5.38 -6.40 -2.13
N VAL A 33 -6.54 -6.58 -1.51
CA VAL A 33 -7.17 -5.64 -0.59
C VAL A 33 -7.55 -6.39 0.68
N CYS A 34 -7.46 -5.72 1.82
CA CYS A 34 -7.80 -6.27 3.14
C CYS A 34 -8.94 -5.45 3.75
N ASP A 35 -9.73 -6.08 4.61
CA ASP A 35 -10.69 -5.35 5.45
C ASP A 35 -9.94 -4.39 6.38
N SER A 36 -10.38 -3.14 6.44
CA SER A 36 -9.85 -2.13 7.35
C SER A 36 -10.07 -2.54 8.80
N THR A 37 -9.02 -2.40 9.60
CA THR A 37 -9.10 -2.65 11.04
C THR A 37 -9.61 -1.43 11.80
N GLU A 38 -9.49 -0.23 11.21
CA GLU A 38 -9.91 1.04 11.81
C GLU A 38 -11.32 1.49 11.39
N PHE A 39 -11.80 1.09 10.22
CA PHE A 39 -13.04 1.58 9.62
C PHE A 39 -13.92 0.43 9.13
N GLU A 40 -15.14 0.32 9.69
CA GLU A 40 -16.12 -0.66 9.21
C GLU A 40 -16.49 -0.39 7.73
N ASP A 41 -16.67 -1.47 6.96
CA ASP A 41 -17.02 -1.46 5.53
C ASP A 41 -16.04 -0.68 4.63
N THR A 42 -14.76 -0.60 5.02
CA THR A 42 -13.69 0.02 4.21
C THR A 42 -12.61 -1.00 3.87
N GLU A 43 -12.15 -0.99 2.63
CA GLU A 43 -11.03 -1.82 2.19
C GLU A 43 -9.72 -1.04 2.21
N VAL A 44 -8.60 -1.75 2.41
CA VAL A 44 -7.26 -1.20 2.44
C VAL A 44 -6.36 -1.98 1.49
N MET A 45 -5.74 -1.28 0.56
CA MET A 45 -4.72 -1.84 -0.32
C MET A 45 -3.33 -1.70 0.34
N PRO A 46 -2.67 -2.80 0.72
CA PRO A 46 -1.32 -2.74 1.28
C PRO A 46 -0.29 -2.49 0.18
N LEU A 47 0.63 -1.55 0.44
CA LEU A 47 1.70 -1.16 -0.48
C LEU A 47 3.04 -1.10 0.25
N TRP A 48 4.10 -1.50 -0.43
CA TRP A 48 5.46 -1.49 0.11
C TRP A 48 6.40 -0.64 -0.73
N SER A 49 7.38 -0.02 -0.08
CA SER A 49 8.41 0.76 -0.76
C SER A 49 9.42 -0.11 -1.50
N THR A 50 9.56 -1.39 -1.12
CA THR A 50 10.51 -2.29 -1.77
C THR A 50 9.89 -3.64 -2.16
N ARG A 51 10.40 -4.23 -3.25
CA ARG A 51 10.00 -5.57 -3.71
C ARG A 51 10.21 -6.63 -2.64
N ALA A 52 11.30 -6.53 -1.87
CA ALA A 52 11.65 -7.52 -0.86
C ALA A 52 10.60 -7.58 0.26
N GLU A 53 10.06 -6.43 0.64
CA GLU A 53 9.01 -6.33 1.66
C GLU A 53 7.70 -6.87 1.17
N ALA A 54 7.28 -6.52 -0.04
CA ALA A 54 6.12 -7.14 -0.67
C ALA A 54 6.30 -8.67 -0.79
N GLN A 55 7.47 -9.13 -1.22
CA GLN A 55 7.75 -10.57 -1.36
C GLN A 55 7.71 -11.33 -0.03
N ALA A 56 8.07 -10.68 1.07
CA ALA A 56 8.03 -11.27 2.42
C ALA A 56 6.60 -11.61 2.86
N GLN A 57 5.61 -10.90 2.30
CA GLN A 57 4.20 -11.11 2.59
C GLN A 57 3.57 -12.22 1.75
N CYS A 58 4.27 -12.73 0.72
CA CYS A 58 3.81 -13.86 -0.09
C CYS A 58 4.00 -15.19 0.67
N VAL A 59 3.38 -15.30 1.85
CA VAL A 59 3.40 -16.45 2.74
C VAL A 59 1.96 -16.81 3.12
N ASP A 60 1.76 -18.01 3.67
CA ASP A 60 0.45 -18.51 4.11
C ASP A 60 -0.66 -18.31 3.05
N GLU A 61 -1.63 -17.43 3.33
CA GLU A 61 -2.78 -17.14 2.46
C GLU A 61 -2.38 -16.44 1.15
N TRP A 62 -1.25 -15.74 1.15
CA TRP A 62 -0.71 -15.04 -0.01
C TRP A 62 0.47 -15.78 -0.65
N SER A 63 0.67 -17.06 -0.34
CA SER A 63 1.77 -17.87 -0.87
C SER A 63 1.80 -18.01 -2.39
N GLU A 64 0.66 -17.85 -3.07
CA GLU A 64 0.57 -17.87 -4.53
C GLU A 64 0.62 -16.46 -5.17
N TYR A 65 0.63 -15.40 -4.35
CA TYR A 65 0.69 -14.02 -4.83
C TYR A 65 2.12 -13.65 -5.20
N GLU A 66 2.25 -12.67 -6.10
CA GLU A 66 3.53 -12.11 -6.49
C GLU A 66 3.56 -10.59 -6.31
N PRO A 67 4.73 -10.02 -5.94
CA PRO A 67 4.92 -8.58 -5.95
C PRO A 67 4.86 -8.04 -7.38
N PHE A 68 4.02 -7.02 -7.57
CA PHE A 68 3.97 -6.24 -8.80
C PHE A 68 4.44 -4.82 -8.56
N GLU A 69 5.14 -4.29 -9.56
CA GLU A 69 5.67 -2.94 -9.54
C GLU A 69 4.56 -1.96 -9.96
N ILE A 70 4.46 -0.85 -9.24
CA ILE A 70 3.62 0.30 -9.60
C ILE A 70 4.54 1.51 -9.63
N THR A 71 4.63 2.18 -10.77
CA THR A 71 5.41 3.42 -10.82
C THR A 71 4.66 4.54 -10.10
N LEU A 72 5.38 5.48 -9.49
CA LEU A 72 4.75 6.63 -8.84
C LEU A 72 3.87 7.43 -9.83
N ALA A 73 4.30 7.55 -11.10
CA ALA A 73 3.52 8.20 -12.13
C ALA A 73 2.21 7.43 -12.43
N GLU A 74 2.30 6.12 -12.63
CA GLU A 74 1.13 5.26 -12.86
C GLU A 74 0.16 5.32 -11.67
N PHE A 75 0.68 5.24 -10.45
CA PHE A 75 -0.12 5.36 -9.24
C PHE A 75 -0.91 6.67 -9.22
N LEU A 76 -0.24 7.80 -9.45
CA LEU A 76 -0.86 9.12 -9.43
C LEU A 76 -1.88 9.36 -10.56
N GLU A 77 -1.65 8.78 -11.75
CA GLU A 77 -2.48 9.02 -12.93
C GLU A 77 -3.64 8.04 -13.08
N ILE A 78 -3.49 6.79 -12.62
CA ILE A 78 -4.45 5.71 -12.87
C ILE A 78 -5.09 5.24 -11.57
N TRP A 79 -4.30 5.01 -10.52
CA TRP A 79 -4.80 4.35 -9.32
C TRP A 79 -5.51 5.30 -8.36
N VAL A 80 -5.01 6.53 -8.21
CA VAL A 80 -5.56 7.50 -7.23
C VAL A 80 -7.04 7.81 -7.46
N GLU A 81 -7.47 7.93 -8.73
CA GLU A 81 -8.86 8.22 -9.06
C GLU A 81 -9.76 7.05 -8.64
N ASP A 82 -9.46 5.84 -9.13
CA ASP A 82 -10.23 4.63 -8.83
C ASP A 82 -10.29 4.34 -7.32
N LEU A 83 -9.14 4.36 -6.63
CA LEU A 83 -9.08 4.10 -5.19
C LEU A 83 -9.86 5.14 -4.38
N SER A 84 -9.82 6.41 -4.80
CA SER A 84 -10.57 7.48 -4.13
C SER A 84 -12.08 7.37 -4.36
N GLU A 85 -12.52 6.94 -5.55
CA GLU A 85 -13.94 6.76 -5.86
C GLU A 85 -14.54 5.55 -5.12
N ASP A 86 -13.76 4.46 -5.04
CA ASP A 86 -14.15 3.23 -4.34
C ASP A 86 -14.03 3.35 -2.81
N GLY A 87 -13.40 4.43 -2.30
CA GLY A 87 -13.19 4.65 -0.88
C GLY A 87 -12.14 3.72 -0.27
N VAL A 88 -11.25 3.18 -1.11
CA VAL A 88 -10.16 2.29 -0.70
C VAL A 88 -9.03 3.10 -0.07
N ARG A 89 -8.55 2.64 1.08
CA ARG A 89 -7.43 3.23 1.80
C ARG A 89 -6.11 2.57 1.41
N ILE A 90 -5.00 3.21 1.75
CA ILE A 90 -3.66 2.66 1.56
C ILE A 90 -3.07 2.20 2.89
N GLY A 91 -2.40 1.05 2.85
CA GLY A 91 -1.62 0.49 3.94
C GLY A 91 -0.12 0.52 3.64
N PRO A 92 0.58 1.64 3.86
CA PRO A 92 1.99 1.77 3.49
C PRO A 92 2.90 1.05 4.49
N ASN A 93 3.78 0.19 3.96
CA ASN A 93 4.80 -0.56 4.71
C ASN A 93 4.26 -1.31 5.93
N TRP A 94 3.14 -2.03 5.74
CA TRP A 94 2.66 -2.97 6.75
C TRP A 94 3.72 -4.02 7.07
N ASN A 95 3.82 -4.36 8.35
CA ASN A 95 4.80 -5.33 8.85
C ASN A 95 4.38 -6.79 8.54
N GLU A 96 5.15 -7.77 9.00
CA GLU A 96 4.87 -9.21 8.80
C GLU A 96 3.56 -9.68 9.47
N GLU A 97 3.01 -8.91 10.40
CA GLU A 97 1.72 -9.17 11.05
C GLU A 97 0.55 -8.45 10.36
N LEU A 98 0.80 -7.84 9.18
CA LEU A 98 -0.15 -7.02 8.43
C LEU A 98 -0.69 -5.83 9.22
N ASP A 99 0.15 -5.30 10.11
CA ASP A 99 -0.18 -4.16 10.97
C ASP A 99 0.58 -2.89 10.51
N GLY A 100 -0.13 -1.77 10.50
CA GLY A 100 0.36 -0.50 9.98
C GLY A 100 -0.66 0.62 10.04
N VAL A 101 -0.29 1.81 9.53
CA VAL A 101 -1.26 2.88 9.36
C VAL A 101 -2.20 2.58 8.19
N GLU A 102 -3.40 3.11 8.27
CA GLU A 102 -4.38 3.14 7.18
C GLU A 102 -4.71 4.61 6.88
N LEU A 103 -4.45 5.07 5.66
CA LEU A 103 -4.70 6.45 5.28
C LEU A 103 -5.45 6.59 3.96
N ASP A 104 -6.14 7.71 3.82
CA ASP A 104 -6.81 8.08 2.58
C ASP A 104 -5.77 8.27 1.46
N VAL A 105 -6.06 7.74 0.27
CA VAL A 105 -5.16 7.85 -0.89
C VAL A 105 -4.81 9.32 -1.20
N LEU A 106 -5.77 10.24 -1.04
CA LEU A 106 -5.57 11.68 -1.26
C LEU A 106 -4.72 12.33 -0.17
N GLU A 107 -4.68 11.76 1.05
CA GLU A 107 -3.74 12.20 2.08
C GLU A 107 -2.32 11.79 1.72
N MET A 108 -2.12 10.56 1.24
CA MET A 108 -0.81 10.07 0.81
C MET A 108 -0.27 10.85 -0.40
N VAL A 109 -1.11 11.13 -1.39
CA VAL A 109 -0.72 11.86 -2.62
C VAL A 109 -0.17 13.25 -2.34
N LYS A 110 -0.65 13.93 -1.30
CA LYS A 110 -0.13 15.26 -0.90
C LYS A 110 1.35 15.24 -0.52
N GLU A 111 1.88 14.08 -0.12
CA GLU A 111 3.31 13.95 0.14
C GLU A 111 4.12 13.94 -1.16
N PHE A 112 3.55 13.50 -2.29
CA PHE A 112 4.24 13.38 -3.58
C PHE A 112 4.02 14.57 -4.53
N ALA A 113 3.10 15.47 -4.20
CA ALA A 113 2.81 16.71 -4.93
C ALA A 113 3.84 17.82 -4.65
#